data_AF-A0A0P7X4Y5-F1
#
_entry.id   AF-A0A0P7X4Y5-F1
#
_cell.length_a   1.000
_cell.length_b   1.000
_cell.length_c   1.000
_cell.angle_alpha   90.00
_cell.angle_beta   90.00
_cell.angle_gamma   90.00
#
_symmetry.space_group_name_H-M   'P 1'
#
loop_
_entity.id
_entity.type
_entity.pdbx_description
1 polymer ?
#
loop_
_entity_poly.entity_id
_entity_poly.type
_entity_poly.pdbx_seq_one_letter_code
_entity_poly.pdbx_strand_id
1 'polypeptide(L)' 'MKNITLAIDEKLLEEVRIYAARQQTSVNALVRAHLETLVRGQERAQSAIADLKRLSESSEARLGPDFRFDREDSHAR' A
#
# COMPACT_ATOMS: atom_id res chain seq x y z
N MET A 1 -19.38 -14.32 3.39
CA MET A 1 -18.55 -13.54 4.35
C MET A 1 -18.04 -14.49 5.43
N LYS A 2 -16.84 -14.27 5.94
CA LYS A 2 -16.27 -15.03 7.07
C LYS A 2 -16.25 -14.13 8.31
N ASN A 3 -16.58 -14.70 9.47
CA ASN A 3 -16.58 -13.97 10.73
C ASN A 3 -15.26 -14.21 11.47
N ILE A 4 -14.80 -13.18 12.17
CA ILE A 4 -13.67 -13.27 13.11
C ILE A 4 -14.17 -12.89 14.50
N THR A 5 -13.67 -13.56 15.52
CA THR A 5 -13.91 -13.21 16.93
C THR A 5 -12.64 -12.56 17.47
N LEU A 6 -12.76 -11.37 18.03
CA LEU A 6 -11.64 -10.62 18.61
C LEU A 6 -11.92 -10.38 20.10
N ALA A 7 -10.99 -10.80 20.95
CA ALA A 7 -10.99 -10.39 22.35
C ALA A 7 -10.39 -8.98 22.45
N ILE A 8 -11.10 -8.08 23.14
CA ILE A 8 -10.69 -6.69 23.34
C ILE A 8 -11.13 -6.25 24.74
N ASP A 9 -10.40 -5.31 25.32
CA ASP A 9 -10.78 -4.67 26.57
C ASP A 9 -12.17 -4.01 26.45
N GLU A 10 -12.99 -4.14 27.48
CA GLU A 10 -14.39 -3.68 27.44
C GLU A 10 -14.50 -2.16 27.42
N LYS A 11 -13.63 -1.44 28.15
CA LYS A 11 -13.62 0.03 28.13
C LYS A 11 -13.19 0.53 26.77
N LEU A 12 -12.18 -0.09 26.17
CA LEU A 12 -11.75 0.22 24.81
C LEU A 12 -12.87 -0.02 23.80
N LEU A 13 -13.63 -1.11 23.91
CA LEU A 13 -14.76 -1.38 23.02
C LEU A 13 -15.84 -0.29 23.14
N GLU A 14 -16.12 0.20 24.34
CA GLU A 14 -17.07 1.28 24.57
C GLU A 14 -16.62 2.60 23.94
N GLU A 15 -15.36 2.99 24.14
CA GLU A 15 -14.78 4.20 23.53
C GLU A 15 -14.81 4.13 22.00
N VAL A 16 -14.44 2.99 21.42
CA VAL A 16 -14.46 2.79 19.97
C VAL A 16 -15.88 2.81 19.42
N ARG A 17 -16.88 2.32 20.16
CA ARG A 17 -18.30 2.43 19.77
C ARG A 17 -18.77 3.88 19.73
N ILE A 18 -18.42 4.69 20.73
CA ILE A 18 -18.74 6.12 20.75
C ILE A 18 -18.06 6.82 19.57
N TYR A 19 -16.79 6.52 19.32
CA TYR A 19 -16.05 7.04 18.17
C TYR A 19 -16.71 6.66 16.84
N ALA A 20 -17.06 5.39 16.64
CA ALA A 20 -17.72 4.92 15.44
C ALA A 20 -19.07 5.60 15.21
N ALA A 21 -19.87 5.78 16.27
CA ALA A 21 -21.16 6.47 16.20
C ALA A 21 -21.01 7.94 15.78
N ARG A 22 -20.01 8.66 16.32
CA ARG A 22 -19.68 10.04 15.91
C ARG A 22 -19.34 10.14 14.42
N GLN A 23 -18.69 9.12 13.88
CA GLN A 23 -18.31 9.01 12.48
C GLN A 23 -19.39 8.36 11.61
N GLN A 24 -20.62 8.18 12.12
CA GLN A 24 -21.75 7.53 11.42
C GLN A 24 -21.39 6.15 10.84
N THR A 25 -20.58 5.38 11.56
CA THR A 25 -20.10 4.06 11.15
C THR A 25 -20.21 3.04 12.28
N SER A 26 -19.66 1.84 12.08
CA SER A 26 -19.64 0.77 13.08
C SER A 26 -18.21 0.29 13.34
N VAL A 27 -17.99 -0.30 14.52
CA VAL A 27 -16.71 -0.93 14.86
C VAL A 27 -16.30 -1.97 13.80
N ASN A 28 -17.25 -2.78 13.33
CA ASN A 28 -16.98 -3.77 12.29
C ASN A 28 -16.58 -3.14 10.95
N ALA A 29 -17.15 -1.99 10.59
CA ALA A 29 -16.76 -1.27 9.39
C ALA A 29 -15.35 -0.67 9.53
N LEU A 30 -15.01 -0.11 10.69
CA LEU A 30 -13.66 0.39 11.00
C LEU A 30 -12.61 -0.72 10.93
N VAL A 31 -12.89 -1.88 11.56
CA VAL A 31 -11.98 -3.03 11.52
C VAL A 31 -11.78 -3.52 10.09
N ARG A 32 -12.87 -3.65 9.31
CA ARG A 32 -12.77 -4.03 7.89
C ARG A 32 -11.92 -3.04 7.08
N ALA A 33 -12.19 -1.75 7.19
CA ALA A 33 -11.43 -0.71 6.49
C ALA A 33 -9.94 -0.72 6.88
N HIS A 34 -9.64 -0.95 8.16
CA HIS A 34 -8.27 -1.07 8.63
C HIS A 34 -7.56 -2.28 8.04
N LEU A 35 -8.20 -3.46 8.07
CA LEU A 35 -7.65 -4.68 7.47
C LEU A 35 -7.45 -4.55 5.95
N GLU A 36 -8.39 -3.93 5.24
CA GLU A 36 -8.25 -3.62 3.82
C GLU A 36 -7.06 -2.69 3.54
N THR A 37 -6.86 -1.67 4.37
CA THR A 37 -5.75 -0.73 4.24
C THR A 37 -4.40 -1.43 4.46
N LEU A 38 -4.31 -2.33 5.45
CA LEU A 38 -3.11 -3.11 5.71
C LEU A 38 -2.72 -3.98 4.50
N VAL A 39 -3.69 -4.67 3.90
CA VAL A 39 -3.45 -5.51 2.73
C VAL A 39 -3.08 -4.67 1.51
N ARG A 40 -3.86 -3.62 1.21
CA ARG A 40 -3.60 -2.75 0.05
C ARG A 40 -2.23 -2.07 0.13
N GLY A 41 -1.79 -1.68 1.32
CA GLY A 41 -0.47 -1.10 1.55
C GLY A 41 0.66 -2.07 1.18
N GLN A 42 0.55 -3.33 1.61
CA GLN A 42 1.50 -4.38 1.25
C GLN A 42 1.45 -4.73 -0.25
N GLU A 43 0.27 -4.88 -0.82
CA GLU A 43 0.10 -5.17 -2.25
C GLU A 43 0.69 -4.07 -3.14
N ARG A 44 0.49 -2.80 -2.80
CA ARG A 44 1.03 -1.68 -3.57
C ARG A 44 2.56 -1.68 -3.57
N ALA A 45 3.18 -1.88 -2.39
CA ALA A 45 4.63 -1.93 -2.28
C ALA A 45 5.21 -3.15 -3.03
N GLN A 46 4.61 -4.32 -2.87
CA GLN A 46 5.04 -5.53 -3.56
C GLN A 46 4.85 -5.43 -5.08
N SER A 47 3.74 -4.87 -5.55
CA SER A 47 3.50 -4.61 -6.97
C SER A 47 4.54 -3.66 -7.54
N ALA A 48 4.85 -2.55 -6.85
CA ALA A 48 5.87 -1.60 -7.31
C ALA A 48 7.26 -2.24 -7.41
N ILE A 49 7.63 -3.11 -6.47
CA ILE A 49 8.89 -3.86 -6.51
C ILE A 49 8.88 -4.85 -7.68
N ALA A 50 7.79 -5.60 -7.87
CA ALA A 50 7.65 -6.54 -8.98
C ALA A 50 7.72 -5.83 -10.34
N ASP A 51 7.09 -4.65 -10.45
CA ASP A 51 7.10 -3.83 -11.65
C ASP A 51 8.50 -3.29 -11.96
N LEU A 52 9.21 -2.77 -10.96
CA LEU A 52 10.61 -2.34 -11.10
C LEU A 52 11.52 -3.47 -11.56
N LYS A 53 11.36 -4.66 -10.95
CA LYS A 53 12.14 -5.84 -11.31
C LYS A 53 11.86 -6.26 -12.75
N ARG A 54 10.58 -6.33 -13.15
CA ARG A 54 10.18 -6.63 -14.53
C ARG A 54 10.79 -5.63 -15.51
N LEU A 55 10.70 -4.33 -15.23
CA LEU A 55 11.27 -3.27 -16.08
C LEU A 55 12.79 -3.38 -16.19
N SER A 56 13.48 -3.72 -15.10
CA SER A 56 14.92 -3.95 -15.10
C SER A 56 15.32 -5.17 -15.92
N GLU A 57 14.58 -6.28 -15.80
CA GLU A 57 14.85 -7.52 -16.52
C GLU A 57 14.54 -7.39 -18.02
N SER A 58 13.50 -6.64 -18.38
CA SER A 58 13.14 -6.36 -19.78
C SER A 58 13.90 -5.19 -20.39
N SER A 59 14.79 -4.53 -19.63
CA SER A 59 15.52 -3.37 -20.13
C SER A 59 16.59 -3.79 -21.12
N GLU A 60 16.53 -3.22 -22.33
CA GLU A 60 17.59 -3.36 -23.33
C GLU A 60 18.71 -2.34 -23.15
N ALA A 61 18.60 -1.46 -22.14
CA ALA A 61 19.58 -0.41 -21.87
C ALA A 61 20.90 -0.99 -21.33
N ARG A 62 21.79 -1.36 -22.24
CA ARG A 62 23.17 -1.74 -21.93
C ARG A 62 24.07 -0.54 -22.18
N LEU A 63 24.40 0.17 -21.10
CA LEU A 63 25.32 1.30 -21.16
C LEU A 63 26.75 0.77 -21.34
N GLY A 64 27.40 1.17 -22.42
CA GLY A 64 28.79 0.81 -22.69
C GLY A 64 29.77 1.50 -21.72
N PRO A 65 31.03 1.06 -21.66
CA PRO A 65 32.04 1.61 -20.74
C PRO A 65 32.30 3.11 -20.91
N ASP A 66 32.07 3.66 -22.11
CA ASP A 66 32.27 5.08 -22.41
C ASP A 66 30.98 5.91 -22.29
N PHE A 67 29.87 5.31 -21.86
CA PHE A 67 28.61 6.02 -21.72
C PHE A 67 28.71 7.10 -20.65
N ARG A 68 28.45 8.35 -21.05
CA ARG A 68 28.29 9.49 -20.15
C ARG A 68 26.88 10.03 -20.29
N PHE A 69 26.19 10.12 -19.16
CA PHE A 69 24.88 10.73 -19.10
C PHE A 69 25.01 12.23 -19.36
N ASP A 70 24.31 12.72 -20.38
CA ASP A 70 24.09 14.14 -20.63
C ASP A 70 22.62 14.47 -20.41
N ARG A 71 22.38 15.46 -19.55
CA ARG A 71 21.03 15.92 -19.23
C ARG A 71 20.40 16.63 -20.42
N GLU A 72 21.13 17.43 -21.19
CA GLU A 72 20.57 18.19 -22.30
C GLU A 72 20.06 17.25 -23.40
N ASP A 73 20.81 16.19 -23.72
CA ASP A 73 20.39 15.13 -24.65
C ASP A 73 19.11 14.40 -24.19
N SER A 74 18.90 14.30 -22.88
CA SER A 74 17.72 13.62 -22.31
C SER A 74 16.44 14.45 -22.39
N HIS A 75 16.53 15.77 -22.50
CA HIS A 75 15.39 16.69 -22.61
C HIS A 75 14.94 16.93 -24.06
N ALA A 76 15.75 16.56 -25.05
CA ALA A 76 15.50 16.80 -26.47
C ALA A 76 14.56 15.77 -27.13
N ARG A 77 13.90 14.89 -26.36
CA ARG A 77 13.01 13.82 -26.84
C ARG A 77 11.53 14.14 -26.73
#